data_AF-A0AB32WA01-F1
#
_entry.id   AF-A0AB32WA01-F1
#
_cell.length_a   1.000
_cell.length_b   1.000
_cell.length_c   1.000
_cell.angle_alpha   90.00
_cell.angle_beta   90.00
_cell.angle_gamma   90.00
#
_symmetry.space_group_name_H-M   'P 1'
#
loop_
_entity.id
_entity.type
_entity.pdbx_description
1 polymer ?
#
loop_
_entity_poly.entity_id
_entity_poly.type
_entity_poly.pdbx_seq_one_letter_code
_entity_poly.pdbx_strand_id
1 'polypeptide(L)'
;MEGRHHHPHPPQQQTMGVNVDVDRFPQWSIQETKEFLMIRAELDRSFMETKRNKMLWEVISTRMREKGYNRSAEQCKCKWKNLVTRYKGCETMEADAMRQQFPFYNELQAIFSSRMQSILWTDEGGVTGSKKKAVQLSSEEDEDMEESELDKGSGIRKKKKGKTGIGGGASGSSNNIKEILEDFMRQQMQMEMQWREAFEARENERRLKEMEWRQTMQALENERIMMDRRWREKEEQRRVREEARAEKRDALITALLNKLRREEHM
;
A
#
# COMPACT_ATOMS: atom_id res chain seq x y z
N MET A 1 -36.40 -12.20 -67.73
CA MET A 1 -35.61 -12.93 -66.71
C MET A 1 -34.42 -12.02 -66.45
N GLU A 2 -34.30 -11.31 -65.35
CA GLU A 2 -34.18 -11.78 -63.97
C GLU A 2 -34.78 -10.74 -62.99
N GLY A 3 -35.40 -11.24 -61.92
CA GLY A 3 -36.18 -10.43 -60.98
C GLY A 3 -35.32 -9.70 -59.95
N ARG A 4 -35.54 -8.38 -59.83
CA ARG A 4 -35.08 -7.57 -58.70
C ARG A 4 -35.89 -7.94 -57.45
N HIS A 5 -35.29 -8.70 -56.55
CA HIS A 5 -35.84 -8.97 -55.22
C HIS A 5 -35.73 -7.70 -54.36
N HIS A 6 -36.86 -7.04 -54.09
CA HIS A 6 -37.00 -6.12 -52.97
C HIS A 6 -37.25 -6.96 -51.71
N HIS A 7 -36.32 -6.95 -50.76
CA HIS A 7 -36.56 -7.44 -49.41
C HIS A 7 -37.03 -6.30 -48.50
N PRO A 8 -38.11 -6.48 -47.72
CA PRO A 8 -38.55 -5.49 -46.74
C PRO A 8 -37.70 -5.60 -45.47
N HIS A 9 -37.32 -4.46 -44.90
CA HIS A 9 -36.77 -4.36 -43.55
C HIS A 9 -37.86 -4.73 -42.52
N PRO A 10 -37.60 -5.61 -41.53
CA PRO A 10 -38.42 -5.73 -40.34
C PRO A 10 -37.97 -4.72 -39.27
N PRO A 11 -38.85 -4.35 -38.32
CA PRO A 11 -38.62 -3.26 -37.38
C PRO A 11 -37.64 -3.65 -36.27
N GLN A 12 -36.79 -2.70 -35.87
CA GLN A 12 -35.91 -2.82 -34.71
C GLN A 12 -36.73 -3.05 -33.43
N GLN A 13 -36.69 -4.26 -32.88
CA GLN A 13 -37.02 -4.51 -31.48
C GLN A 13 -35.80 -4.18 -30.62
N GLN A 14 -35.99 -3.24 -29.69
CA GLN A 14 -35.06 -2.95 -28.59
C GLN A 14 -34.86 -4.20 -27.74
N THR A 15 -33.69 -4.81 -27.82
CA THR A 15 -33.25 -5.82 -26.85
C THR A 15 -32.51 -5.10 -25.72
N MET A 16 -33.16 -5.00 -24.57
CA MET A 16 -32.59 -4.62 -23.28
C MET A 16 -31.49 -5.63 -22.91
N GLY A 17 -30.25 -5.33 -23.28
CA GLY A 17 -29.08 -6.09 -22.87
C GLY A 17 -28.60 -5.62 -21.51
N VAL A 18 -29.08 -6.26 -20.45
CA VAL A 18 -28.54 -6.11 -19.09
C VAL A 18 -27.16 -6.77 -19.08
N ASN A 19 -26.11 -6.00 -19.38
CA ASN A 19 -24.74 -6.45 -19.12
C ASN A 19 -24.45 -6.26 -17.64
N VAL A 20 -24.70 -7.34 -16.90
CA VAL A 20 -24.17 -7.55 -15.55
C VAL A 20 -22.69 -7.86 -15.72
N ASP A 21 -21.86 -6.82 -15.72
CA ASP A 21 -20.40 -6.92 -15.69
C ASP A 21 -19.98 -7.27 -14.24
N VAL A 22 -20.10 -8.56 -13.91
CA VAL A 22 -19.54 -9.14 -12.69
C VAL A 22 -18.08 -9.50 -12.97
N ASP A 23 -17.19 -9.05 -12.08
CA ASP A 23 -15.77 -9.41 -11.95
C ASP A 23 -14.71 -8.65 -12.77
N ARG A 24 -14.93 -7.36 -13.03
CA ARG A 24 -13.84 -6.37 -12.91
C ARG A 24 -14.12 -5.51 -11.70
N PHE A 25 -13.29 -5.60 -10.65
CA PHE A 25 -13.34 -4.63 -9.55
C PHE A 25 -13.36 -3.22 -10.17
N PRO A 26 -14.45 -2.44 -9.98
CA PRO A 26 -14.57 -1.19 -10.70
C PRO A 26 -13.41 -0.28 -10.33
N GLN A 27 -12.69 0.24 -11.32
CA GLN A 27 -11.62 1.21 -11.08
C GLN A 27 -12.25 2.45 -10.44
N TRP A 28 -11.68 2.92 -9.32
CA TRP A 28 -12.18 4.10 -8.64
C TRP A 28 -12.09 5.32 -9.56
N SER A 29 -13.23 5.91 -9.89
CA SER A 29 -13.24 7.14 -10.70
C SER A 29 -12.72 8.33 -9.89
N ILE A 30 -12.35 9.42 -10.58
CA ILE A 30 -11.93 10.66 -9.92
C ILE A 30 -13.07 11.23 -9.08
N GLN A 31 -14.29 11.29 -9.63
CA GLN A 31 -15.46 11.80 -8.92
C GLN A 31 -15.80 10.93 -7.71
N GLU A 32 -15.78 9.61 -7.90
CA GLU A 32 -16.02 8.65 -6.82
C GLU A 32 -15.00 8.82 -5.67
N THR A 33 -13.73 8.99 -6.01
CA THR A 33 -12.67 9.20 -5.00
C THR A 33 -12.85 10.54 -4.28
N LYS A 34 -13.33 11.59 -4.96
CA LYS A 34 -13.64 12.88 -4.33
C LYS A 34 -14.80 12.79 -3.34
N GLU A 35 -15.90 12.15 -3.72
CA GLU A 35 -17.03 11.93 -2.81
C GLU A 35 -16.60 11.11 -1.59
N PHE A 36 -15.79 10.08 -1.80
CA PHE A 36 -15.21 9.30 -0.71
C PHE A 36 -14.39 10.15 0.26
N LEU A 37 -13.51 11.02 -0.26
CA LEU A 37 -12.68 11.89 0.55
C LEU A 37 -13.51 12.93 1.32
N MET A 38 -14.56 13.48 0.71
CA MET A 38 -15.50 14.36 1.41
C MET A 38 -16.17 13.66 2.59
N ILE A 39 -16.74 12.47 2.37
CA ILE A 39 -17.38 11.68 3.44
C ILE A 39 -16.35 11.37 4.55
N ARG A 40 -15.12 11.01 4.17
CA ARG A 40 -14.05 10.72 5.12
C ARG A 40 -13.59 11.95 5.90
N ALA A 41 -13.61 13.14 5.29
CA ALA A 41 -13.30 14.40 5.94
C ALA A 41 -14.36 14.76 7.01
N GLU A 42 -15.65 14.60 6.68
CA GLU A 42 -16.75 14.85 7.62
C GLU A 42 -16.68 13.94 8.85
N LEU A 43 -16.28 12.68 8.65
CA LEU A 43 -16.17 11.69 9.74
C LEU A 43 -14.81 11.72 10.44
N ASP A 44 -13.85 12.58 10.02
CA ASP A 44 -12.46 12.50 10.49
C ASP A 44 -12.33 12.61 12.01
N ARG A 45 -13.13 13.48 12.63
CA ARG A 45 -13.16 13.62 14.09
C ARG A 45 -13.55 12.31 14.77
N SER A 46 -14.60 11.64 14.30
CA SER A 46 -15.06 10.37 14.87
C SER A 46 -14.01 9.26 14.73
N PHE A 47 -13.26 9.26 13.63
CA PHE A 47 -12.11 8.35 13.44
C PHE A 47 -10.96 8.62 14.42
N MET A 48 -10.82 9.86 14.93
CA MET A 48 -9.79 10.20 15.93
C MET A 48 -10.24 9.91 17.36
N GLU A 49 -11.55 9.90 17.63
CA GLU A 49 -12.11 9.69 18.98
C GLU A 49 -12.15 8.22 19.39
N THR A 50 -12.30 7.31 18.42
CA THR A 50 -12.52 5.87 18.68
C THR A 50 -11.38 5.02 18.15
N LYS A 51 -10.96 4.00 18.92
CA LYS A 51 -9.92 3.04 18.47
C LYS A 51 -10.45 1.97 17.52
N ARG A 52 -11.76 1.67 17.58
CA ARG A 52 -12.40 0.59 16.81
C ARG A 52 -13.27 1.19 15.70
N ASN A 53 -12.74 1.23 14.47
CA ASN A 53 -13.33 2.00 13.38
C ASN A 53 -14.22 1.19 12.42
N LYS A 54 -14.50 -0.10 12.72
CA LYS A 54 -15.30 -1.00 11.86
C LYS A 54 -16.64 -0.37 11.45
N MET A 55 -17.39 0.17 12.41
CA MET A 55 -18.70 0.77 12.13
C MET A 55 -18.58 2.06 11.30
N LEU A 56 -17.51 2.84 11.47
CA LEU A 56 -17.30 4.06 10.68
C LEU A 56 -17.04 3.72 9.20
N TRP A 57 -16.36 2.62 8.93
CA TRP A 57 -16.19 2.13 7.55
C TRP A 57 -17.51 1.65 6.92
N GLU A 58 -18.40 1.04 7.70
CA GLU A 58 -19.76 0.69 7.24
C GLU A 58 -20.61 1.94 6.95
N VAL A 59 -20.48 2.99 7.76
CA VAL A 59 -21.13 4.28 7.50
C VAL A 59 -20.60 4.91 6.21
N ILE A 60 -19.29 4.89 5.97
CA ILE A 60 -18.72 5.39 4.71
C ILE A 60 -19.25 4.59 3.52
N SER A 61 -19.24 3.25 3.59
CA SER A 61 -19.78 2.37 2.55
C SER A 61 -21.24 2.69 2.23
N THR A 62 -22.05 2.92 3.26
CA THR A 62 -23.46 3.28 3.12
C THR A 62 -23.64 4.63 2.44
N ARG A 63 -22.90 5.66 2.86
CA ARG A 63 -22.94 6.99 2.22
C ARG A 63 -22.43 6.97 0.77
N MET A 64 -21.42 6.16 0.48
CA MET A 64 -20.97 5.93 -0.91
C MET A 64 -22.09 5.33 -1.76
N ARG A 65 -22.82 4.35 -1.22
CA ARG A 65 -23.96 3.72 -1.91
C ARG A 65 -25.11 4.70 -2.14
N GLU A 66 -25.40 5.59 -1.20
CA GLU A 66 -26.38 6.68 -1.37
C GLU A 66 -26.00 7.64 -2.50
N LYS A 67 -24.70 7.84 -2.74
CA LYS A 67 -24.16 8.61 -3.87
C LYS A 67 -24.12 7.84 -5.19
N GLY A 68 -24.58 6.59 -5.20
CA GLY A 68 -24.59 5.72 -6.39
C GLY A 68 -23.29 4.90 -6.59
N TYR A 69 -22.40 4.87 -5.61
CA TYR A 69 -21.15 4.12 -5.66
C TYR A 69 -21.19 2.90 -4.73
N ASN A 70 -21.34 1.71 -5.29
CA ASN A 70 -21.42 0.46 -4.54
C ASN A 70 -20.02 -0.03 -4.13
N ARG A 71 -19.51 0.47 -2.99
CA ARG A 71 -18.25 0.03 -2.38
C ARG A 71 -18.46 -0.57 -1.00
N SER A 72 -17.84 -1.71 -0.71
CA SER A 72 -17.86 -2.31 0.62
C SER A 72 -17.01 -1.52 1.61
N ALA A 73 -17.27 -1.69 2.91
CA ALA A 73 -16.47 -1.08 3.98
C ALA A 73 -14.97 -1.40 3.84
N GLU A 74 -14.64 -2.64 3.48
CA GLU A 74 -13.26 -3.08 3.28
C GLU A 74 -12.61 -2.42 2.05
N GLN A 75 -13.35 -2.25 0.96
CA GLN A 75 -12.86 -1.51 -0.21
C GLN A 75 -12.58 -0.03 0.12
N CYS A 76 -13.47 0.59 0.91
CA CYS A 76 -13.30 1.95 1.41
C CYS A 76 -12.05 2.08 2.29
N LYS A 77 -11.85 1.15 3.23
CA LYS A 77 -10.65 1.09 4.08
C LYS A 77 -9.37 0.91 3.26
N CYS A 78 -9.35 -0.06 2.35
CA CYS A 78 -8.23 -0.28 1.42
C CYS A 78 -7.93 0.96 0.57
N LYS A 79 -8.97 1.65 0.07
CA LYS A 79 -8.82 2.88 -0.72
C LYS A 79 -8.21 4.00 0.10
N TRP A 80 -8.67 4.21 1.33
CA TRP A 80 -8.07 5.20 2.25
C TRP A 80 -6.59 4.91 2.48
N LYS A 81 -6.25 3.67 2.87
CA LYS A 81 -4.85 3.27 3.10
C LYS A 81 -3.98 3.58 1.89
N ASN A 82 -4.42 3.21 0.69
CA ASN A 82 -3.71 3.52 -0.56
C ASN A 82 -3.52 5.02 -0.80
N LEU A 83 -4.55 5.84 -0.56
CA LEU A 83 -4.46 7.29 -0.72
C LEU A 83 -3.49 7.92 0.29
N VAL A 84 -3.53 7.49 1.55
CA VAL A 84 -2.61 7.96 2.59
C VAL A 84 -1.18 7.55 2.30
N THR A 85 -0.95 6.29 1.87
CA THR A 85 0.38 5.83 1.47
C THR A 85 0.94 6.66 0.32
N ARG A 86 0.13 6.93 -0.71
CA ARG A 86 0.56 7.79 -1.83
C ARG A 86 0.87 9.21 -1.37
N TYR A 87 0.01 9.78 -0.52
CA TYR A 87 0.22 11.11 0.05
C TYR A 87 1.51 11.20 0.90
N LYS A 88 1.85 10.17 1.69
CA LYS A 88 3.11 10.13 2.46
C LYS A 88 4.35 9.88 1.58
N GLY A 89 4.26 9.00 0.59
CA GLY A 89 5.37 8.74 -0.36
C GLY A 89 5.71 9.93 -1.25
N CYS A 90 4.88 10.95 -1.19
CA CYS A 90 4.96 12.19 -1.91
C CYS A 90 5.74 13.27 -1.09
N GLU A 91 5.88 13.12 0.23
CA GLU A 91 6.50 14.10 1.13
C GLU A 91 7.98 14.45 0.82
N THR A 92 8.67 13.66 -0.01
CA THR A 92 10.06 13.91 -0.45
C THR A 92 10.18 14.71 -1.77
N MET A 93 9.07 15.14 -2.38
CA MET A 93 9.07 15.88 -3.66
C MET A 93 8.64 17.33 -3.48
N GLU A 94 9.02 18.19 -4.45
CA GLU A 94 8.61 19.59 -4.50
C GLU A 94 7.08 19.72 -4.63
N ALA A 95 6.47 20.67 -3.91
CA ALA A 95 5.02 20.80 -3.74
C ALA A 95 4.23 20.99 -5.06
N ASP A 96 4.86 21.53 -6.11
CA ASP A 96 4.23 21.71 -7.42
C ASP A 96 4.26 20.43 -8.27
N ALA A 97 5.34 19.65 -8.19
CA ALA A 97 5.41 18.32 -8.80
C ALA A 97 4.42 17.34 -8.13
N MET A 98 4.21 17.52 -6.83
CA MET A 98 3.23 16.78 -6.02
C MET A 98 1.81 16.88 -6.54
N ARG A 99 1.36 18.12 -6.80
CA ARG A 99 0.01 18.43 -7.24
C ARG A 99 -0.25 17.93 -8.65
N GLN A 100 0.79 17.84 -9.48
CA GLN A 100 0.68 17.29 -10.84
C GLN A 100 0.60 15.76 -10.85
N GLN A 101 1.29 15.06 -9.94
CA GLN A 101 1.34 13.60 -9.94
C GLN A 101 0.21 12.95 -9.11
N PHE A 102 -0.31 13.63 -8.09
CA PHE A 102 -1.36 13.11 -7.21
C PHE A 102 -2.57 14.07 -7.13
N PRO A 103 -3.64 13.84 -7.92
CA PRO A 103 -4.76 14.76 -8.06
C PRO A 103 -5.66 14.88 -6.81
N PHE A 104 -5.39 14.12 -5.75
CA PHE A 104 -6.12 14.14 -4.48
C PHE A 104 -5.29 14.72 -3.32
N TYR A 105 -4.11 15.28 -3.61
CA TYR A 105 -3.19 15.77 -2.59
C TYR A 105 -3.84 16.86 -1.71
N ASN A 106 -4.51 17.82 -2.33
CA ASN A 106 -5.11 18.96 -1.62
C ASN A 106 -6.23 18.52 -0.68
N GLU A 107 -7.06 17.56 -1.11
CA GLU A 107 -8.15 17.00 -0.31
C GLU A 107 -7.60 16.25 0.91
N LEU A 108 -6.56 15.42 0.76
CA LEU A 108 -5.92 14.75 1.89
C LEU A 108 -5.19 15.74 2.81
N GLN A 109 -4.47 16.71 2.23
CA GLN A 109 -3.80 17.77 2.97
C GLN A 109 -4.81 18.55 3.82
N ALA A 110 -5.98 18.89 3.26
CA ALA A 110 -7.03 19.60 3.98
C ALA A 110 -7.51 18.80 5.19
N ILE A 111 -7.78 17.49 5.04
CA ILE A 111 -8.19 16.63 6.16
C ILE A 111 -7.14 16.64 7.27
N PHE A 112 -5.86 16.45 6.93
CA PHE A 112 -4.78 16.41 7.94
C PHE A 112 -4.49 17.77 8.57
N SER A 113 -4.53 18.86 7.79
CA SER A 113 -4.37 20.22 8.31
C SER A 113 -5.53 20.62 9.22
N SER A 114 -6.77 20.31 8.86
CA SER A 114 -7.94 20.52 9.71
C SER A 114 -7.87 19.70 11.00
N ARG A 115 -7.37 18.45 10.92
CA ARG A 115 -7.12 17.62 12.11
C ARG A 115 -6.09 18.26 13.04
N MET A 116 -4.97 18.73 12.48
CA MET A 116 -3.92 19.41 13.25
C MET A 116 -4.46 20.67 13.94
N GLN A 117 -5.25 21.48 13.22
CA GLN A 117 -5.92 22.65 13.78
C GLN A 117 -6.88 22.25 14.91
N SER A 118 -7.74 21.24 14.70
CA SER A 118 -8.69 20.81 15.73
C SER A 118 -8.01 20.34 17.02
N ILE A 119 -6.82 19.72 16.94
CA ILE A 119 -6.02 19.36 18.11
C ILE A 119 -5.51 20.62 18.82
N LEU A 120 -5.02 21.61 18.08
CA LEU A 120 -4.52 22.87 18.62
C LEU A 120 -5.61 23.70 19.35
N TRP A 121 -6.82 23.77 18.78
CA TRP A 121 -7.95 24.52 19.37
C TRP A 121 -8.57 23.85 20.60
N THR A 122 -8.36 22.54 20.81
CA THR A 122 -8.87 21.82 21.99
C THR A 122 -8.01 22.07 23.25
N ASP A 123 -6.80 22.61 23.09
CA ASP A 123 -5.85 22.86 24.17
C ASP A 123 -6.03 24.24 24.86
N GLU A 124 -6.82 25.16 24.31
CA GLU A 124 -7.11 26.47 24.93
C GLU A 124 -8.20 26.43 26.02
N GLY A 125 -8.76 25.26 26.33
CA GLY A 125 -9.86 25.09 27.28
C GLY A 125 -9.71 23.91 28.24
N GLY A 126 -8.58 23.76 28.93
CA GLY A 126 -8.47 22.70 29.94
C GLY A 126 -7.13 22.63 30.69
N VAL A 127 -7.16 23.01 31.96
CA VAL A 127 -6.05 23.00 32.94
C VAL A 127 -5.43 21.59 33.16
N THR A 128 -4.10 21.55 33.09
CA THR A 128 -3.11 20.61 33.68
C THR A 128 -2.93 19.19 33.12
N GLY A 129 -1.67 18.87 32.77
CA GLY A 129 -1.12 17.52 32.90
C GLY A 129 -0.34 16.98 31.70
N SER A 130 0.95 17.26 31.67
CA SER A 130 1.97 16.74 30.75
C SER A 130 1.76 15.30 30.25
N LYS A 131 1.63 15.13 28.93
CA LYS A 131 2.37 14.11 28.16
C LYS A 131 2.40 14.51 26.69
N LYS A 132 3.60 14.87 26.22
CA LYS A 132 3.94 15.04 24.80
C LYS A 132 3.53 13.76 24.06
N LYS A 133 2.39 13.78 23.38
CA LYS A 133 2.06 12.77 22.37
C LYS A 133 2.77 13.18 21.09
N ALA A 134 3.89 12.50 20.83
CA ALA A 134 4.48 12.46 19.51
C ALA A 134 3.40 12.09 18.48
N VAL A 135 3.43 12.79 17.36
CA VAL A 135 2.56 12.61 16.20
C VAL A 135 2.70 11.16 15.70
N GLN A 136 1.80 10.28 16.14
CA GLN A 136 1.56 9.01 15.48
C GLN A 136 0.53 9.26 14.38
N LEU A 137 1.02 9.48 13.16
CA LEU A 137 0.24 9.29 11.94
C LEU A 137 -0.18 7.82 11.88
N SER A 138 -1.31 7.51 12.52
CA SER A 138 -2.02 6.23 12.59
C SER A 138 -1.58 5.25 11.49
N SER A 139 -0.69 4.34 11.88
CA SER A 139 -0.53 3.05 11.23
C SER A 139 -1.80 2.29 11.58
N GLU A 140 -2.69 2.13 10.61
CA GLU A 140 -3.86 1.27 10.72
C GLU A 140 -3.39 -0.19 10.67
N GLU A 141 -2.79 -0.64 11.77
CA GLU A 141 -2.56 -2.05 12.10
C GLU A 141 -3.62 -2.44 13.14
N ASP A 142 -4.89 -2.50 12.70
CA ASP A 142 -5.90 -3.24 13.44
C ASP A 142 -5.71 -4.72 13.05
N GLU A 143 -4.97 -5.46 13.87
CA GLU A 143 -5.00 -6.93 13.87
C GLU A 143 -6.39 -7.37 14.35
N ASP A 144 -7.11 -8.09 13.49
CA ASP A 144 -8.43 -8.67 13.75
C ASP A 144 -8.29 -9.74 14.84
N MET A 145 -8.71 -9.41 16.06
CA MET A 145 -8.88 -10.38 17.15
C MET A 145 -10.37 -10.71 17.26
N GLU A 146 -10.79 -11.82 16.64
CA GLU A 146 -12.12 -12.39 16.85
C GLU A 146 -12.22 -12.88 18.30
N GLU A 147 -13.04 -12.22 19.12
CA GLU A 147 -13.45 -12.75 20.41
C GLU A 147 -14.73 -13.57 20.23
N SER A 148 -14.62 -14.88 20.45
CA SER A 148 -15.78 -15.75 20.62
C SER A 148 -16.36 -15.52 22.02
N GLU A 149 -17.51 -14.86 22.06
CA GLU A 149 -18.44 -14.78 23.18
C GLU A 149 -18.70 -16.17 23.81
N LEU A 150 -18.27 -16.36 25.05
CA LEU A 150 -18.81 -17.39 25.95
C LEU A 150 -19.06 -16.79 27.33
N ASP A 151 -20.30 -16.34 27.46
CA ASP A 151 -21.07 -16.21 28.70
C ASP A 151 -20.75 -17.33 29.71
N LYS A 152 -20.41 -16.91 30.93
CA LYS A 152 -20.87 -17.56 32.16
C LYS A 152 -20.66 -16.65 33.37
N GLY A 153 -21.73 -15.96 33.74
CA GLY A 153 -21.85 -15.37 35.06
C GLY A 153 -21.84 -16.44 36.17
N SER A 154 -21.28 -16.09 37.33
CA SER A 154 -21.76 -16.58 38.62
C SER A 154 -21.16 -15.75 39.76
N GLY A 155 -21.94 -14.81 40.27
CA GLY A 155 -21.68 -14.21 41.57
C GLY A 155 -21.93 -15.23 42.68
N ILE A 156 -20.98 -15.40 43.60
CA ILE A 156 -21.21 -16.08 44.88
C ILE A 156 -20.86 -15.14 46.03
N ARG A 157 -21.87 -14.96 46.89
CA ARG A 157 -21.89 -14.15 48.11
C ARG A 157 -21.05 -14.79 49.23
N LYS A 158 -20.45 -13.91 50.03
CA LYS A 158 -20.14 -13.98 51.49
C LYS A 158 -20.05 -15.37 52.15
N LYS A 159 -18.92 -15.62 52.83
CA LYS A 159 -18.95 -16.26 54.15
C LYS A 159 -17.80 -15.83 55.06
N LYS A 160 -18.15 -15.07 56.10
CA LYS A 160 -17.35 -14.83 57.30
C LYS A 160 -17.41 -16.08 58.18
N LYS A 161 -16.28 -16.65 58.57
CA LYS A 161 -16.16 -17.53 59.74
C LYS A 161 -14.72 -17.51 60.25
N GLY A 162 -14.50 -16.89 61.40
CA GLY A 162 -13.23 -17.00 62.11
C GLY A 162 -13.13 -18.33 62.84
N LYS A 163 -11.89 -18.80 63.04
CA LYS A 163 -11.44 -19.44 64.30
C LYS A 163 -9.91 -19.56 64.33
N THR A 164 -9.35 -19.00 65.39
CA THR A 164 -8.05 -19.17 66.08
C THR A 164 -7.16 -20.39 65.75
N GLY A 165 -5.83 -20.19 65.79
CA GLY A 165 -4.88 -21.25 66.15
C GLY A 165 -3.42 -21.10 65.68
N ILE A 166 -2.64 -20.26 66.35
CA ILE A 166 -1.22 -20.37 66.76
C ILE A 166 -0.25 -21.23 65.91
N GLY A 167 0.88 -20.63 65.49
CA GLY A 167 2.21 -21.22 65.72
C GLY A 167 3.19 -21.29 64.55
N GLY A 168 4.26 -20.46 64.62
CA GLY A 168 5.61 -20.86 64.19
C GLY A 168 6.11 -20.35 62.82
N GLY A 169 7.26 -19.65 62.83
CA GLY A 169 8.18 -19.61 61.68
C GLY A 169 8.28 -18.32 60.87
N ALA A 170 8.53 -17.16 61.50
CA ALA A 170 8.93 -15.94 60.80
C ALA A 170 10.41 -16.01 60.35
N SER A 171 10.69 -16.75 59.28
CA SER A 171 12.00 -16.68 58.59
C SER A 171 11.95 -17.00 57.09
N GLY A 172 10.96 -17.76 56.60
CA GLY A 172 10.84 -18.12 55.18
C GLY A 172 10.08 -17.12 54.28
N SER A 173 9.38 -16.14 54.86
CA SER A 173 8.45 -15.29 54.10
C SER A 173 9.14 -14.21 53.26
N SER A 174 10.34 -13.76 53.64
CA SER A 174 11.08 -12.75 52.87
C SER A 174 11.76 -13.35 51.64
N ASN A 175 12.12 -14.63 51.69
CA ASN A 175 12.72 -15.36 50.57
C ASN A 175 11.68 -15.64 49.48
N ASN A 176 10.46 -16.05 49.84
CA ASN A 176 9.38 -16.28 48.88
C ASN A 176 8.94 -15.00 48.15
N ILE A 177 8.87 -13.85 48.83
CA ILE A 177 8.49 -12.57 48.20
C ILE A 177 9.58 -12.07 47.26
N LYS A 178 10.85 -12.26 47.63
CA LYS A 178 11.99 -11.97 46.74
C LYS A 178 11.97 -12.87 45.51
N GLU A 179 11.69 -14.15 45.67
CA GLU A 179 11.60 -15.11 44.57
C GLU A 179 10.47 -14.76 43.60
N ILE A 180 9.27 -14.42 44.11
CA ILE A 180 8.14 -13.96 43.29
C ILE A 180 8.47 -12.68 42.52
N LEU A 181 9.18 -11.72 43.15
CA LEU A 181 9.59 -10.49 42.49
C LEU A 181 10.67 -10.74 41.42
N GLU A 182 11.63 -11.62 41.69
CA GLU A 182 12.63 -12.03 40.71
C GLU A 182 11.99 -12.77 39.53
N ASP A 183 11.00 -13.61 39.77
CA ASP A 183 10.25 -14.32 38.72
C ASP A 183 9.37 -13.37 37.90
N PHE A 184 8.79 -12.35 38.53
CA PHE A 184 8.12 -11.26 37.83
C PHE A 184 9.08 -10.47 36.93
N MET A 185 10.27 -10.15 37.43
CA MET A 185 11.31 -9.47 36.64
C MET A 185 11.80 -10.36 35.48
N ARG A 186 11.96 -11.67 35.70
CA ARG A 186 12.29 -12.64 34.64
C ARG A 186 11.19 -12.72 33.59
N GLN A 187 9.92 -12.77 34.00
CA GLN A 187 8.77 -12.75 33.08
C GLN A 187 8.71 -11.45 32.27
N GLN A 188 8.93 -10.30 32.92
CA GLN A 188 8.94 -9.02 32.23
C GLN A 188 10.06 -8.95 31.19
N MET A 189 11.26 -9.42 31.54
CA MET A 189 12.41 -9.45 30.63
C MET A 189 12.20 -10.41 29.44
N GLN A 190 11.59 -11.58 29.67
CA GLN A 190 11.25 -12.53 28.60
C GLN A 190 10.22 -11.95 27.63
N MET A 191 9.19 -11.28 28.16
CA MET A 191 8.24 -10.57 27.31
C MET A 191 8.96 -9.49 26.51
N GLU A 192 9.70 -8.57 27.15
CA GLU A 192 10.41 -7.51 26.44
C GLU A 192 11.35 -8.05 25.35
N MET A 193 12.03 -9.17 25.61
CA MET A 193 12.87 -9.85 24.63
C MET A 193 12.06 -10.39 23.45
N GLN A 194 10.94 -11.07 23.69
CA GLN A 194 10.05 -11.54 22.62
C GLN A 194 9.47 -10.38 21.80
N TRP A 195 9.07 -9.29 22.45
CA TRP A 195 8.58 -8.08 21.78
C TRP A 195 9.68 -7.45 20.91
N ARG A 196 10.91 -7.36 21.43
CA ARG A 196 12.07 -6.85 20.70
C ARG A 196 12.43 -7.73 19.50
N GLU A 197 12.47 -9.04 19.68
CA GLU A 197 12.77 -10.01 18.63
C GLU A 197 11.68 -10.03 17.55
N ALA A 198 10.40 -10.01 17.94
CA ALA A 198 9.29 -9.93 16.99
C ALA A 198 9.29 -8.62 16.20
N PHE A 199 9.71 -7.51 16.81
CA PHE A 199 9.89 -6.24 16.12
C PHE A 199 11.06 -6.30 15.13
N GLU A 200 12.21 -6.81 15.56
CA GLU A 200 13.41 -6.96 14.74
C GLU A 200 13.19 -7.96 13.59
N ALA A 201 12.43 -9.03 13.80
CA ALA A 201 12.02 -9.98 12.77
C ALA A 201 11.14 -9.32 11.69
N ARG A 202 10.13 -8.53 12.09
CA ARG A 202 9.32 -7.76 11.14
C ARG A 202 10.16 -6.75 10.36
N GLU A 203 11.13 -6.11 11.01
CA GLU A 203 12.05 -5.18 10.35
C GLU A 203 12.93 -5.90 9.33
N ASN A 204 13.48 -7.06 9.70
CA ASN A 204 14.31 -7.88 8.82
C ASN A 204 13.51 -8.47 7.65
N GLU A 205 12.27 -8.86 7.87
CA GLU A 205 11.36 -9.29 6.81
C GLU A 205 11.14 -8.17 5.78
N ARG A 206 10.93 -6.92 6.25
CA ARG A 206 10.83 -5.76 5.35
C ARG A 206 12.12 -5.53 4.57
N ARG A 207 13.29 -5.60 5.23
CA ARG A 207 14.59 -5.45 4.56
C ARG A 207 14.80 -6.54 3.51
N LEU A 208 14.42 -7.79 3.80
CA LEU A 208 14.59 -8.90 2.86
C LEU A 208 13.69 -8.72 1.64
N LYS A 209 12.41 -8.39 1.82
CA LYS A 209 11.50 -8.06 0.73
C LYS A 209 12.01 -6.90 -0.13
N GLU A 210 12.58 -5.88 0.51
CA GLU A 210 13.18 -4.75 -0.22
C GLU A 210 14.42 -5.18 -1.01
N MET A 211 15.30 -6.01 -0.44
CA MET A 211 16.47 -6.55 -1.12
C MET A 211 16.07 -7.45 -2.29
N GLU A 212 15.09 -8.34 -2.13
CA GLU A 212 14.54 -9.17 -3.20
C GLU A 212 13.94 -8.31 -4.31
N TRP A 213 13.18 -7.28 -3.95
CA TRP A 213 12.63 -6.33 -4.92
C TRP A 213 13.74 -5.59 -5.69
N ARG A 214 14.79 -5.14 -5.01
CA ARG A 214 15.95 -4.50 -5.66
C ARG A 214 16.68 -5.47 -6.60
N GLN A 215 16.90 -6.71 -6.17
CA GLN A 215 17.56 -7.74 -6.98
C GLN A 215 16.74 -8.10 -8.22
N THR A 216 15.43 -8.28 -8.08
CA THR A 216 14.54 -8.58 -9.21
C THR A 216 14.52 -7.43 -10.23
N MET A 217 14.43 -6.18 -9.76
CA MET A 217 14.53 -5.00 -10.63
C MET A 217 15.87 -4.94 -11.36
N GLN A 218 16.98 -5.17 -10.66
CA GLN A 218 18.30 -5.19 -11.25
C GLN A 218 18.47 -6.33 -12.27
N ALA A 219 17.88 -7.50 -12.02
CA ALA A 219 17.92 -8.63 -12.93
C ALA A 219 17.19 -8.32 -14.25
N LEU A 220 16.01 -7.70 -14.18
CA LEU A 220 15.26 -7.26 -15.35
C LEU A 220 16.03 -6.23 -16.18
N GLU A 221 16.70 -5.27 -15.51
CA GLU A 221 17.52 -4.28 -16.20
C GLU A 221 18.75 -4.91 -16.88
N ASN A 222 19.42 -5.83 -16.19
CA ASN A 222 20.53 -6.58 -16.76
C ASN A 222 20.09 -7.42 -17.97
N GLU A 223 18.92 -8.05 -17.91
CA GLU A 223 18.36 -8.81 -19.04
C GLU A 223 18.13 -7.90 -20.25
N ARG A 224 17.53 -6.72 -20.02
CA ARG A 224 17.35 -5.70 -21.07
C ARG A 224 18.68 -5.27 -21.68
N ILE A 225 19.68 -4.93 -20.85
CA ILE A 225 21.01 -4.52 -21.32
C ILE A 225 21.67 -5.65 -22.14
N MET A 226 21.53 -6.90 -21.71
CA MET A 226 22.06 -8.06 -22.42
C MET A 226 21.38 -8.27 -23.78
N MET A 227 20.06 -8.09 -23.87
CA MET A 227 19.33 -8.13 -25.14
C MET A 227 19.75 -6.99 -26.08
N ASP A 228 19.87 -5.76 -25.58
CA ASP A 228 20.34 -4.60 -26.36
C ASP A 228 21.77 -4.82 -26.87
N ARG A 229 22.64 -5.41 -26.04
CA ARG A 229 24.01 -5.75 -26.43
C ARG A 229 24.04 -6.82 -27.53
N ARG A 230 23.26 -7.90 -27.40
CA ARG A 230 23.14 -8.94 -28.44
C ARG A 230 22.60 -8.37 -29.75
N TRP A 231 21.65 -7.44 -29.68
CA TRP A 231 21.11 -6.76 -30.86
C TRP A 231 22.18 -5.92 -31.55
N ARG A 232 22.91 -5.08 -30.79
CA ARG A 232 24.01 -4.28 -31.33
C ARG A 232 25.10 -5.12 -31.96
N GLU A 233 25.48 -6.23 -31.34
CA GLU A 233 26.48 -7.14 -31.88
C GLU A 233 26.03 -7.79 -33.19
N LYS A 234 24.77 -8.25 -33.28
CA LYS A 234 24.20 -8.74 -34.55
C LYS A 234 24.19 -7.65 -35.61
N GLU A 235 23.83 -6.44 -35.23
CA GLU A 235 23.78 -5.30 -36.14
C GLU A 235 25.17 -4.93 -36.67
N GLU A 236 26.16 -4.91 -35.79
CA GLU A 236 27.56 -4.70 -36.16
C GLU A 236 28.06 -5.81 -37.08
N GLN A 237 27.71 -7.07 -36.82
CA GLN A 237 28.02 -8.17 -37.76
C GLN A 237 27.35 -7.98 -39.13
N ARG A 238 26.13 -7.44 -39.19
CA ARG A 238 25.51 -7.07 -40.48
C ARG A 238 26.32 -5.97 -41.17
N ARG A 239 26.65 -4.91 -40.42
CA ARG A 239 27.44 -3.76 -40.91
C ARG A 239 28.79 -4.20 -41.45
N VAL A 240 29.56 -5.00 -40.69
CA VAL A 240 30.87 -5.53 -41.11
C VAL A 240 30.76 -6.36 -42.39
N ARG A 241 29.71 -7.19 -42.53
CA ARG A 241 29.49 -7.96 -43.77
C ARG A 241 29.15 -7.05 -44.95
N GLU A 242 28.44 -5.96 -44.73
CA GLU A 242 28.12 -4.98 -45.78
C GLU A 242 29.34 -4.15 -46.17
N GLU A 243 30.14 -3.72 -45.18
CA GLU A 243 31.41 -3.02 -45.35
C GLU A 243 32.42 -3.87 -46.12
N ALA A 244 32.60 -5.15 -45.76
CA ALA A 244 33.46 -6.06 -46.52
C ALA A 244 33.00 -6.26 -47.98
N ARG A 245 31.71 -6.11 -48.29
CA ARG A 245 31.22 -6.11 -49.68
C ARG A 245 31.46 -4.76 -50.35
N ALA A 246 31.32 -3.65 -49.64
CA ALA A 246 31.63 -2.32 -50.13
C ALA A 246 33.12 -2.20 -50.46
N GLU A 247 34.02 -2.61 -49.56
CA GLU A 247 35.47 -2.65 -49.78
C GLU A 247 35.85 -3.46 -51.03
N LYS A 248 35.20 -4.61 -51.26
CA LYS A 248 35.41 -5.38 -52.49
C LYS A 248 34.98 -4.62 -53.74
N ARG A 249 33.85 -3.91 -53.69
CA ARG A 249 33.40 -3.05 -54.80
C ARG A 249 34.39 -1.90 -55.03
N ASP A 250 34.84 -1.24 -53.96
CA ASP A 250 35.76 -0.11 -54.03
C ASP A 250 37.15 -0.54 -54.53
N ALA A 251 37.63 -1.72 -54.13
CA ALA A 251 38.87 -2.32 -54.64
C ALA A 251 38.78 -2.59 -56.15
N LEU A 252 37.65 -3.12 -56.63
CA LEU A 252 37.43 -3.34 -58.06
C LEU A 252 37.39 -2.03 -58.84
N ILE A 253 36.66 -1.02 -58.35
CA ILE A 253 36.60 0.32 -58.96
C ILE A 253 38.00 0.91 -59.03
N THR A 254 38.76 0.84 -57.94
CA THR A 254 40.14 1.34 -57.87
C THR A 254 41.06 0.62 -58.87
N ALA A 255 40.94 -0.71 -58.99
CA ALA A 255 41.71 -1.49 -59.95
C ALA A 255 41.39 -1.11 -61.41
N LEU A 256 40.11 -0.89 -61.73
CA LEU A 256 39.66 -0.44 -63.04
C LEU A 256 40.18 0.98 -63.37
N LEU A 257 40.04 1.93 -62.44
CA LEU A 257 40.57 3.28 -62.61
C LEU A 257 42.10 3.28 -62.82
N ASN A 258 42.83 2.45 -62.08
CA ASN A 258 44.27 2.27 -62.26
C ASN A 258 44.64 1.64 -63.61
N LYS A 259 43.76 0.85 -64.22
CA LYS A 259 43.96 0.29 -65.56
C LYS A 259 43.73 1.36 -66.63
N LEU A 260 42.63 2.10 -66.56
CA LEU A 260 42.33 3.20 -67.48
C LEU A 260 43.44 4.26 -67.49
N ARG A 261 43.92 4.66 -66.30
CA ARG A 261 45.05 5.61 -66.21
C ARG A 261 46.34 5.08 -66.85
N ARG A 262 46.57 3.76 -66.86
CA ARG A 262 47.74 3.17 -67.54
C ARG A 262 47.55 3.10 -69.05
N GLU A 263 46.32 2.91 -69.53
CA GLU A 263 45.99 2.93 -70.95
C GLU A 263 46.02 4.36 -71.53
N GLU A 264 45.70 5.40 -70.76
CA GLU A 264 45.81 6.81 -71.19
C GLU A 264 47.27 7.33 -71.26
N HIS A 265 48.23 6.63 -70.65
CA HIS A 265 49.65 7.01 -70.64
C HIS A 265 50.52 6.16 -71.58
N MET A 266 49.93 5.26 -72.37
CA MET A 266 50.57 4.46 -73.44
C MET A 266 50.15 4.99 -74.81
#